data_AF-A0A926XD46-F1
#
_entry.id   AF-A0A926XD46-F1
#
_cell.length_a   1.000
_cell.length_b   1.000
_cell.length_c   1.000
_cell.angle_alpha   90.00
_cell.angle_beta   90.00
_cell.angle_gamma   90.00
#
_symmetry.space_group_name_H-M   'P 1'
#
loop_
_entity.id
_entity.type
_entity.pdbx_description
1 polymer ?
#
loop_
_entity_poly.entity_id
_entity_poly.type
_entity_poly.pdbx_seq_one_letter_code
_entity_poly.pdbx_strand_id
1 'polypeptide(L)'
;MKNFKPGSVGAITAGPFSDFQGVVVKLQPGEKIVVEVEILGRKAEITLNQEQFELLGEDPRPRFRDEIEKDIDQMLQEEFDNWWLKQLDRPEDDLVAEWSAFCAFRQEFEAKAAVERQTLLNAFEASFTAIAEHGVSWAKQRWETETERWTPNAYRHEEFYKAARQQIKECPDDSGHWTDIWRHLWQAANERSWKAEYMAWRQENLPDAATIEQMRLDARQKAQALVEAVRSLVQQTHGLTLPDHVFAFWAFWLSLTPIERQEMHWIATPCGLFDLFSEEGLQRKPIPELDHRLHYRYYRDPPEFLTLLYGGGDGLHFGLWYDDPRELPTGVMYYWNNDGIPVCDDGCQTLLQQVRFQIEKAVSQLEYDRYDNDSRHRRVRLSALRDAVMMFETAERPEMGSLYEKAYKQQRLGARIATEDGAGVAIPGFSAETFPQRDLEVIRIAILGDAPIVQDWIVAALEACAEGQPAEALAFGRDLHWLSAGNLEREAAAAKLLDAAYRALGRDALAAIAFVHFQKRSLQSVNIY
;
A
#
# COMPACT_ATOMS: atom_id res chain seq x y z
N MET A 1 -45.43 6.17 3.05
CA MET A 1 -45.48 4.83 2.43
C MET A 1 -44.54 3.91 3.19
N LYS A 2 -45.00 2.71 3.58
CA LYS A 2 -44.16 1.70 4.24
C LYS A 2 -43.18 1.13 3.19
N ASN A 3 -41.87 1.11 3.48
CA ASN A 3 -40.85 0.57 2.57
C ASN A 3 -40.76 -0.96 2.68
N PHE A 4 -41.65 -1.67 1.98
CA PHE A 4 -41.57 -3.14 1.86
C PHE A 4 -40.46 -3.52 0.88
N LYS A 5 -39.65 -4.54 1.20
CA LYS A 5 -38.70 -5.17 0.27
C LYS A 5 -39.00 -6.67 0.18
N PRO A 6 -38.74 -7.33 -0.96
CA PRO A 6 -38.72 -8.79 -1.00
C PRO A 6 -37.81 -9.35 0.10
N GLY A 7 -38.29 -10.34 0.84
CA GLY A 7 -37.64 -10.90 2.02
C GLY A 7 -38.07 -10.28 3.36
N SER A 8 -38.80 -9.14 3.36
CA SER A 8 -39.31 -8.57 4.61
C SER A 8 -40.37 -9.47 5.25
N VAL A 9 -40.24 -9.74 6.55
CA VAL A 9 -41.22 -10.52 7.32
C VAL A 9 -42.28 -9.58 7.91
N GLY A 10 -43.53 -10.03 7.96
CA GLY A 10 -44.61 -9.23 8.52
C GLY A 10 -45.83 -10.06 8.91
N ALA A 11 -46.76 -9.41 9.60
CA ALA A 11 -48.03 -9.97 10.00
C ALA A 11 -49.15 -9.37 9.14
N ILE A 12 -50.10 -10.20 8.75
CA ILE A 12 -51.32 -9.75 8.07
C ILE A 12 -52.26 -9.20 9.15
N THR A 13 -52.62 -7.92 9.05
CA THR A 13 -53.40 -7.21 10.08
C THR A 13 -54.89 -7.17 9.79
N ALA A 14 -55.32 -7.50 8.58
CA ALA A 14 -56.73 -7.48 8.19
C ALA A 14 -57.06 -8.48 7.08
N GLY A 15 -58.21 -9.15 7.21
CA GLY A 15 -58.75 -10.09 6.22
C GLY A 15 -58.81 -11.54 6.73
N PRO A 16 -59.12 -12.51 5.85
CA PRO A 16 -59.30 -13.92 6.25
C PRO A 16 -58.01 -14.61 6.72
N PHE A 17 -56.86 -13.98 6.51
CA PHE A 17 -55.56 -14.41 6.97
C PHE A 17 -55.00 -13.48 8.05
N SER A 18 -55.86 -12.71 8.75
CA SER A 18 -55.41 -11.93 9.90
C SER A 18 -54.67 -12.84 10.88
N ASP A 19 -53.61 -12.31 11.49
CA ASP A 19 -52.74 -12.99 12.45
C ASP A 19 -51.75 -14.01 11.83
N PHE A 20 -51.80 -14.24 10.51
CA PHE A 20 -50.75 -15.01 9.83
C PHE A 20 -49.50 -14.16 9.63
N GLN A 21 -48.34 -14.77 9.89
CA GLN A 21 -47.05 -14.23 9.51
C GLN A 21 -46.69 -14.68 8.10
N GLY A 22 -45.99 -13.83 7.36
CA GLY A 22 -45.48 -14.17 6.06
C GLY A 22 -44.30 -13.33 5.62
N VAL A 23 -43.71 -13.72 4.50
CA VAL A 23 -42.56 -13.06 3.89
C VAL A 23 -43.00 -12.39 2.61
N VAL A 24 -42.69 -11.10 2.44
CA VAL A 24 -42.94 -10.39 1.18
C VAL A 24 -42.11 -11.04 0.09
N VAL A 25 -42.76 -11.60 -0.93
CA VAL A 25 -42.09 -12.23 -2.08
C VAL A 25 -41.83 -11.19 -3.17
N LYS A 26 -42.81 -10.34 -3.44
CA LYS A 26 -42.73 -9.31 -4.50
C LYS A 26 -43.71 -8.16 -4.25
N LEU A 27 -43.35 -6.99 -4.77
CA LEU A 27 -44.20 -5.80 -4.78
C LEU A 27 -45.02 -5.75 -6.08
N GLN A 28 -46.27 -5.30 -6.01
CA GLN A 28 -47.14 -5.12 -7.18
C GLN A 28 -47.55 -3.64 -7.33
N PRO A 29 -47.88 -3.19 -8.56
CA PRO A 29 -48.43 -1.86 -8.79
C PRO A 29 -49.73 -1.62 -7.99
N GLY A 30 -49.93 -0.38 -7.52
CA GLY A 30 -51.15 0.03 -6.82
C GLY A 30 -51.21 -0.39 -5.35
N GLU A 31 -50.11 -0.19 -4.61
CA GLU A 31 -50.01 -0.45 -3.16
C GLU A 31 -50.37 -1.88 -2.76
N LYS A 32 -50.04 -2.87 -3.61
CA LYS A 32 -50.21 -4.29 -3.32
C LYS A 32 -48.87 -4.99 -3.13
N ILE A 33 -48.88 -6.02 -2.31
CA ILE A 33 -47.75 -6.90 -2.07
C ILE A 33 -48.19 -8.35 -2.14
N VAL A 34 -47.29 -9.23 -2.54
CA VAL A 34 -47.50 -10.68 -2.46
C VAL A 34 -46.68 -11.20 -1.29
N VAL A 35 -47.36 -11.86 -0.37
CA VAL A 35 -46.79 -12.42 0.84
C VAL A 35 -46.93 -13.94 0.80
N GLU A 36 -45.83 -14.65 1.02
CA GLU A 36 -45.83 -16.09 1.26
C GLU A 36 -46.15 -16.34 2.73
N VAL A 37 -47.23 -17.05 3.01
CA VAL A 37 -47.62 -17.48 4.36
C VAL A 37 -47.65 -19.01 4.43
N GLU A 38 -47.48 -19.57 5.63
CA GLU A 38 -47.65 -21.00 5.88
C GLU A 38 -49.03 -21.31 6.47
N ILE A 39 -49.82 -22.13 5.78
CA ILE A 39 -51.16 -22.54 6.19
C ILE A 39 -51.18 -24.06 6.29
N LEU A 40 -51.35 -24.58 7.50
CA LEU A 40 -51.40 -26.03 7.77
C LEU A 40 -50.20 -26.80 7.19
N GLY A 41 -49.00 -26.23 7.31
CA GLY A 41 -47.75 -26.84 6.81
C GLY A 41 -47.51 -26.67 5.31
N ARG A 42 -48.31 -25.86 4.60
CA ARG A 42 -48.13 -25.59 3.17
C ARG A 42 -47.94 -24.10 2.93
N LYS A 43 -46.95 -23.75 2.10
CA LYS A 43 -46.70 -22.37 1.66
C LYS A 43 -47.75 -21.94 0.64
N ALA A 44 -48.31 -20.74 0.82
CA ALA A 44 -49.28 -20.13 -0.08
C ALA A 44 -48.93 -18.65 -0.29
N GLU A 45 -48.95 -18.20 -1.55
CA GLU A 45 -48.79 -16.79 -1.90
C GLU A 45 -50.16 -16.08 -1.85
N ILE A 46 -50.22 -14.97 -1.11
CA ILE A 46 -51.44 -14.18 -0.94
C ILE A 46 -51.13 -12.74 -1.35
N THR A 47 -52.01 -12.17 -2.18
CA THR A 47 -51.91 -10.75 -2.55
C THR A 47 -52.71 -9.92 -1.56
N LEU A 48 -52.05 -8.93 -0.96
CA LEU A 48 -52.61 -8.05 0.06
C LEU A 48 -52.40 -6.60 -0.36
N ASN A 49 -53.29 -5.70 0.07
CA ASN A 49 -52.95 -4.29 0.07
C ASN A 49 -51.90 -4.03 1.16
N GLN A 50 -50.99 -3.08 0.92
CA GLN A 50 -49.90 -2.71 1.84
C GLN A 50 -50.40 -2.33 3.24
N GLU A 51 -51.63 -1.81 3.35
CA GLU A 51 -52.25 -1.47 4.63
C GLU A 51 -52.64 -2.70 5.46
N GLN A 52 -52.88 -3.85 4.81
CA GLN A 52 -53.26 -5.12 5.45
C GLN A 52 -52.04 -5.92 5.92
N PHE A 53 -50.83 -5.39 5.76
CA PHE A 53 -49.60 -6.05 6.15
C PHE A 53 -48.75 -5.09 6.97
N GLU A 54 -48.37 -5.52 8.15
CA GLU A 54 -47.49 -4.80 9.04
C GLU A 54 -46.14 -5.49 9.08
N LEU A 55 -45.08 -4.76 8.73
CA LEU A 55 -43.73 -5.27 8.85
C LEU A 55 -43.48 -5.61 10.31
N LEU A 56 -43.23 -6.89 10.57
CA LEU A 56 -42.52 -7.30 11.77
C LEU A 56 -41.10 -6.84 11.47
N GLY A 57 -40.72 -5.68 12.01
CA GLY A 57 -39.39 -5.12 11.77
C GLY A 57 -38.33 -6.20 11.99
N GLU A 58 -37.20 -6.09 11.30
CA GLU A 58 -36.05 -6.95 11.62
C GLU A 58 -35.84 -6.92 13.13
N ASP A 59 -35.71 -8.10 13.73
CA ASP A 59 -35.42 -8.24 15.15
C ASP A 59 -34.20 -7.37 15.46
N PRO A 60 -34.36 -6.29 16.25
CA PRO A 60 -33.27 -5.35 16.45
C PRO A 60 -32.20 -5.90 17.40
N ARG A 61 -32.43 -7.07 18.03
CA ARG A 61 -31.53 -7.64 19.03
C ARG A 61 -30.09 -7.83 18.56
N PRO A 62 -29.80 -8.42 17.38
CA PRO A 62 -28.42 -8.57 16.93
C PRO A 62 -27.71 -7.21 16.81
N ARG A 63 -28.38 -6.23 16.19
CA ARG A 63 -27.83 -4.87 16.10
C ARG A 63 -27.59 -4.24 17.47
N PHE A 64 -28.53 -4.37 18.40
CA PHE A 64 -28.39 -3.83 19.75
C PHE A 64 -27.27 -4.53 20.54
N ARG A 65 -27.10 -5.85 20.40
CA ARG A 65 -25.94 -6.57 20.95
C ARG A 65 -24.64 -6.02 20.38
N ASP A 66 -24.56 -5.84 19.06
CA ASP A 66 -23.38 -5.26 18.42
C ASP A 66 -23.10 -3.84 18.95
N GLU A 67 -24.14 -3.05 19.24
CA GLU A 67 -24.00 -1.71 19.83
C GLU A 67 -23.48 -1.77 21.28
N ILE A 68 -23.93 -2.72 22.12
CA ILE A 68 -23.38 -2.96 23.47
C ILE A 68 -21.91 -3.37 23.39
N GLU A 69 -21.59 -4.30 22.50
CA GLU A 69 -20.21 -4.78 22.33
C GLU A 69 -19.28 -3.64 21.90
N LYS A 70 -19.71 -2.82 20.93
CA LYS A 70 -18.97 -1.62 20.51
C LYS A 70 -18.78 -0.61 21.64
N ASP A 71 -19.80 -0.42 22.48
CA ASP A 71 -19.72 0.50 23.63
C ASP A 71 -18.64 0.07 24.64
N ILE A 72 -18.61 -1.22 24.98
CA ILE A 72 -17.59 -1.82 25.85
C ILE A 72 -16.20 -1.70 25.22
N ASP A 73 -16.07 -2.00 23.93
CA ASP A 73 -14.78 -1.95 23.23
C ASP A 73 -14.25 -0.51 23.12
N GLN A 74 -15.14 0.45 22.92
CA GLN A 74 -14.80 1.87 22.94
C GLN A 74 -14.33 2.31 24.34
N MET A 75 -15.04 1.91 25.40
CA MET A 75 -14.65 2.21 26.78
C MET A 75 -13.25 1.65 27.11
N LEU A 76 -12.99 0.40 26.72
CA LEU A 76 -11.68 -0.25 26.87
C LEU A 76 -10.58 0.59 26.21
N GLN A 77 -10.82 1.02 24.97
CA GLN A 77 -9.84 1.78 24.21
C GLN A 77 -9.54 3.13 24.86
N GLU A 78 -10.56 3.83 25.35
CA GLU A 78 -10.38 5.12 26.01
C GLU A 78 -9.56 5.01 27.30
N GLU A 79 -9.74 3.92 28.06
CA GLU A 79 -8.96 3.66 29.26
C GLU A 79 -7.50 3.32 28.93
N PHE A 80 -7.26 2.62 27.81
CA PHE A 80 -5.91 2.41 27.31
C PHE A 80 -5.25 3.72 26.85
N ASP A 81 -5.97 4.55 26.08
CA ASP A 81 -5.50 5.86 25.63
C ASP A 81 -5.19 6.77 26.83
N ASN A 82 -6.08 6.80 27.84
CA ASN A 82 -5.90 7.56 29.08
C ASN A 82 -4.70 7.08 29.88
N TRP A 83 -4.38 5.78 29.87
CA TRP A 83 -3.19 5.26 30.51
C TRP A 83 -1.92 5.84 29.87
N TRP A 84 -1.84 5.86 28.54
CA TRP A 84 -0.70 6.39 27.79
C TRP A 84 -0.58 7.92 27.87
N LEU A 85 -1.70 8.65 27.84
CA LEU A 85 -1.72 10.09 28.05
C LEU A 85 -1.07 10.48 29.38
N LYS A 86 -1.29 9.70 30.45
CA LYS A 86 -0.66 9.92 31.77
C LYS A 86 0.85 9.64 31.79
N GLN A 87 1.39 8.98 30.76
CA GLN A 87 2.83 8.72 30.67
C GLN A 87 3.58 9.82 29.92
N LEU A 88 2.92 10.70 29.17
CA LEU A 88 3.58 11.65 28.26
C LEU A 88 4.63 12.55 28.94
N ASP A 89 4.38 12.97 30.19
CA ASP A 89 5.31 13.83 30.95
C ASP A 89 6.47 13.05 31.61
N ARG A 90 6.48 11.72 31.52
CA ARG A 90 7.53 10.89 32.12
C ARG A 90 8.71 10.73 31.15
N PRO A 91 9.94 10.62 31.64
CA PRO A 91 11.09 10.22 30.81
C PRO A 91 10.85 8.88 30.08
N GLU A 92 11.45 8.68 28.91
CA GLU A 92 11.44 7.41 28.15
C GLU A 92 12.63 6.51 28.57
N ASP A 93 12.89 6.36 29.86
CA ASP A 93 14.11 5.69 30.37
C ASP A 93 14.05 4.15 30.31
N ASP A 94 12.85 3.55 30.49
CA ASP A 94 12.65 2.10 30.46
C ASP A 94 11.30 1.74 29.81
N LEU A 95 11.28 1.86 28.49
CA LEU A 95 10.11 1.57 27.65
C LEU A 95 9.64 0.11 27.74
N VAL A 96 10.53 -0.84 28.07
CA VAL A 96 10.16 -2.26 28.20
C VAL A 96 9.39 -2.49 29.50
N ALA A 97 9.86 -1.93 30.61
CA ALA A 97 9.12 -1.97 31.87
C ALA A 97 7.79 -1.23 31.75
N GLU A 98 7.76 -0.11 31.03
CA GLU A 98 6.53 0.63 30.74
C GLU A 98 5.52 -0.22 29.95
N TRP A 99 5.95 -0.90 28.89
CA TRP A 99 5.09 -1.84 28.14
C TRP A 99 4.58 -2.98 29.02
N SER A 100 5.45 -3.56 29.85
CA SER A 100 5.09 -4.64 30.78
C SER A 100 4.00 -4.18 31.77
N ALA A 101 4.12 -2.96 32.28
CA ALA A 101 3.12 -2.35 33.14
C ALA A 101 1.79 -2.11 32.41
N PHE A 102 1.84 -1.65 31.15
CA PHE A 102 0.65 -1.51 30.31
C PHE A 102 -0.04 -2.86 30.05
N CYS A 103 0.70 -3.93 29.74
CA CYS A 103 0.14 -5.27 29.55
C CYS A 103 -0.58 -5.78 30.81
N ALA A 104 -0.01 -5.56 31.99
CA ALA A 104 -0.66 -5.91 33.26
C ALA A 104 -1.95 -5.10 33.49
N PHE A 105 -1.91 -3.79 33.24
CA PHE A 105 -3.08 -2.91 33.31
C PHE A 105 -4.17 -3.36 32.32
N ARG A 106 -3.79 -3.63 31.07
CA ARG A 106 -4.68 -4.09 30.00
C ARG A 106 -5.37 -5.40 30.38
N GLN A 107 -4.62 -6.39 30.86
CA GLN A 107 -5.18 -7.68 31.26
C GLN A 107 -6.21 -7.53 32.41
N GLU A 108 -5.90 -6.71 33.41
CA GLU A 108 -6.83 -6.44 34.51
C GLU A 108 -8.11 -5.77 34.00
N PHE A 109 -7.99 -4.79 33.10
CA PHE A 109 -9.12 -4.01 32.62
C PHE A 109 -9.99 -4.78 31.61
N GLU A 110 -9.38 -5.57 30.73
CA GLU A 110 -10.09 -6.51 29.83
C GLU A 110 -10.90 -7.54 30.64
N ALA A 111 -10.35 -8.05 31.75
CA ALA A 111 -11.08 -8.97 32.62
C ALA A 111 -12.31 -8.30 33.26
N LYS A 112 -12.20 -7.03 33.69
CA LYS A 112 -13.34 -6.26 34.21
C LYS A 112 -14.39 -6.00 33.13
N ALA A 113 -13.95 -5.55 31.96
CA ALA A 113 -14.83 -5.27 30.83
C ALA A 113 -15.55 -6.52 30.32
N ALA A 114 -14.92 -7.70 30.35
CA ALA A 114 -15.57 -8.97 29.99
C ALA A 114 -16.72 -9.32 30.95
N VAL A 115 -16.55 -9.10 32.26
CA VAL A 115 -17.61 -9.30 33.26
C VAL A 115 -18.75 -8.31 33.03
N GLU A 116 -18.44 -7.04 32.77
CA GLU A 116 -19.43 -6.01 32.49
C GLU A 116 -20.20 -6.28 31.20
N ARG A 117 -19.50 -6.65 30.13
CA ARG A 117 -20.07 -7.07 28.84
C ARG A 117 -21.09 -8.19 29.04
N GLN A 118 -20.70 -9.25 29.74
CA GLN A 118 -21.61 -10.38 29.99
C GLN A 118 -22.81 -9.95 30.86
N THR A 119 -22.59 -9.07 31.83
CA THR A 119 -23.65 -8.53 32.69
C THR A 119 -24.66 -7.73 31.87
N LEU A 120 -24.20 -6.82 31.00
CA LEU A 120 -25.03 -6.02 30.12
C LEU A 120 -25.79 -6.88 29.12
N LEU A 121 -25.12 -7.82 28.44
CA LEU A 121 -25.76 -8.74 27.50
C LEU A 121 -26.82 -9.61 28.20
N ASN A 122 -26.54 -10.13 29.41
CA ASN A 122 -27.54 -10.89 30.17
C ASN A 122 -28.74 -10.02 30.57
N ALA A 123 -28.49 -8.79 31.02
CA ALA A 123 -29.55 -7.84 31.37
C ALA A 123 -30.38 -7.44 30.15
N PHE A 124 -29.74 -7.31 28.99
CA PHE A 124 -30.35 -7.06 27.70
C PHE A 124 -31.25 -8.22 27.31
N GLU A 125 -30.74 -9.45 27.29
CA GLU A 125 -31.54 -10.64 26.97
C GLU A 125 -32.75 -10.76 27.89
N ALA A 126 -32.57 -10.57 29.21
CA ALA A 126 -33.67 -10.60 30.17
C ALA A 126 -34.74 -9.54 29.86
N SER A 127 -34.34 -8.32 29.54
CA SER A 127 -35.24 -7.19 29.32
C SER A 127 -35.97 -7.25 27.98
N PHE A 128 -35.42 -7.97 27.01
CA PHE A 128 -35.97 -8.12 25.65
C PHE A 128 -36.53 -9.52 25.36
N THR A 129 -36.74 -10.36 26.39
CA THR A 129 -37.45 -11.64 26.28
C THR A 129 -38.90 -11.49 25.80
N ALA A 130 -39.56 -10.36 26.13
CA ALA A 130 -40.97 -10.09 25.80
C ALA A 130 -41.20 -9.37 24.45
N ILE A 131 -40.18 -9.28 23.56
CA ILE A 131 -40.37 -8.68 22.22
C ILE A 131 -41.49 -9.40 21.45
N ALA A 132 -41.63 -10.71 21.61
CA ALA A 132 -42.70 -11.47 20.98
C ALA A 132 -44.10 -11.01 21.42
N GLU A 133 -44.23 -10.48 22.64
CA GLU A 133 -45.50 -10.04 23.24
C GLU A 133 -45.80 -8.55 22.96
N HIS A 134 -44.77 -7.70 22.89
CA HIS A 134 -44.92 -6.24 22.77
C HIS A 134 -44.53 -5.67 21.39
N GLY A 135 -43.93 -6.48 20.53
CA GLY A 135 -43.52 -6.11 19.18
C GLY A 135 -42.23 -5.27 19.12
N VAL A 136 -41.75 -5.06 17.89
CA VAL A 136 -40.45 -4.41 17.59
C VAL A 136 -40.43 -2.92 17.93
N SER A 137 -41.56 -2.21 17.77
CA SER A 137 -41.66 -0.78 18.08
C SER A 137 -41.43 -0.49 19.56
N TRP A 138 -41.97 -1.34 20.44
CA TRP A 138 -41.72 -1.26 21.88
C TRP A 138 -40.23 -1.45 22.20
N ALA A 139 -39.58 -2.43 21.55
CA ALA A 139 -38.17 -2.72 21.76
C ALA A 139 -37.29 -1.51 21.40
N LYS A 140 -37.55 -0.87 20.26
CA LYS A 140 -36.85 0.34 19.82
C LYS A 140 -37.05 1.51 20.77
N GLN A 141 -38.31 1.78 21.15
CA GLN A 141 -38.60 2.85 22.10
C GLN A 141 -37.86 2.62 23.42
N ARG A 142 -37.87 1.38 23.93
CA ARG A 142 -37.18 1.03 25.18
C ARG A 142 -35.67 1.25 25.08
N TRP A 143 -35.05 0.82 23.98
CA TRP A 143 -33.64 1.06 23.70
C TRP A 143 -33.29 2.55 23.70
N GLU A 144 -34.10 3.37 23.02
CA GLU A 144 -33.92 4.83 22.93
C GLU A 144 -34.13 5.54 24.28
N THR A 145 -35.04 5.06 25.12
CA THR A 145 -35.30 5.67 26.45
C THR A 145 -34.36 5.21 27.54
N GLU A 146 -33.72 4.04 27.37
CA GLU A 146 -32.82 3.43 28.34
C GLU A 146 -31.36 3.39 27.81
N THR A 147 -30.96 4.30 26.93
CA THR A 147 -29.63 4.29 26.30
C THR A 147 -28.48 4.32 27.31
N GLU A 148 -28.61 5.09 28.40
CA GLU A 148 -27.63 5.10 29.51
C GLU A 148 -27.40 3.70 30.12
N ARG A 149 -28.42 2.85 30.13
CA ARG A 149 -28.35 1.50 30.68
C ARG A 149 -27.61 0.55 29.74
N TRP A 150 -27.78 0.70 28.43
CA TRP A 150 -27.31 -0.25 27.43
C TRP A 150 -25.96 0.12 26.84
N THR A 151 -25.72 1.41 26.65
CA THR A 151 -24.46 1.96 26.13
C THR A 151 -23.98 3.07 27.07
N PRO A 152 -23.61 2.72 28.32
CA PRO A 152 -23.23 3.70 29.34
C PRO A 152 -22.00 4.53 28.95
N ASN A 153 -21.10 4.04 28.10
CA ASN A 153 -19.95 4.82 27.66
C ASN A 153 -20.33 5.88 26.64
N ALA A 154 -21.07 5.50 25.59
CA ALA A 154 -21.59 6.40 24.57
C ALA A 154 -22.46 7.50 25.19
N TYR A 155 -23.28 7.15 26.19
CA TYR A 155 -24.07 8.12 26.94
C TYR A 155 -23.18 9.14 27.69
N ARG A 156 -22.17 8.67 28.43
CA ARG A 156 -21.20 9.56 29.11
C ARG A 156 -20.45 10.45 28.13
N HIS A 157 -20.05 9.93 26.97
CA HIS A 157 -19.44 10.70 25.90
C HIS A 157 -20.38 11.77 25.37
N GLU A 158 -21.62 11.42 25.09
CA GLU A 158 -22.60 12.38 24.58
C GLU A 158 -22.83 13.53 25.58
N GLU A 159 -22.96 13.22 26.87
CA GLU A 159 -23.09 14.21 27.93
C GLU A 159 -21.82 15.07 28.09
N PHE A 160 -20.63 14.47 28.02
CA PHE A 160 -19.37 15.21 28.00
C PHE A 160 -19.29 16.15 26.79
N TYR A 161 -19.60 15.68 25.58
CA TYR A 161 -19.60 16.51 24.38
C TYR A 161 -20.66 17.60 24.42
N LYS A 162 -21.84 17.35 24.99
CA LYS A 162 -22.87 18.38 25.22
C LYS A 162 -22.34 19.47 26.16
N ALA A 163 -21.72 19.09 27.28
CA ALA A 163 -21.13 20.01 28.23
C ALA A 163 -19.96 20.80 27.61
N ALA A 164 -19.06 20.12 26.90
CA ALA A 164 -17.92 20.74 26.21
C ALA A 164 -18.39 21.70 25.10
N ARG A 165 -19.39 21.32 24.29
CA ARG A 165 -19.99 22.21 23.27
C ARG A 165 -20.66 23.43 23.88
N GLN A 166 -21.28 23.31 25.05
CA GLN A 166 -21.86 24.44 25.76
C GLN A 166 -20.76 25.41 26.20
N GLN A 167 -19.66 24.92 26.76
CA GLN A 167 -18.50 25.74 27.13
C GLN A 167 -17.78 26.34 25.90
N ILE A 168 -17.65 25.61 24.79
CA ILE A 168 -17.03 26.10 23.54
C ILE A 168 -17.91 27.17 22.88
N LYS A 169 -19.24 27.05 22.90
CA LYS A 169 -20.14 28.11 22.40
C LYS A 169 -20.00 29.43 23.18
N GLU A 170 -19.52 29.36 24.41
CA GLU A 170 -19.22 30.53 25.25
C GLU A 170 -17.80 31.09 25.00
N CYS A 171 -16.98 30.42 24.16
CA CYS A 171 -15.61 30.80 23.82
C CYS A 171 -15.45 31.00 22.28
N PRO A 172 -15.69 32.22 21.75
CA PRO A 172 -15.97 32.43 20.32
C PRO A 172 -14.83 32.19 19.32
N ASP A 173 -13.58 31.99 19.75
CA ASP A 173 -12.40 32.10 18.86
C ASP A 173 -11.48 30.86 18.80
N ASP A 174 -11.77 29.75 19.49
CA ASP A 174 -10.73 28.73 19.76
C ASP A 174 -11.13 27.25 19.48
N SER A 175 -12.25 27.00 18.81
CA SER A 175 -12.73 25.61 18.62
C SER A 175 -11.81 24.73 17.76
N GLY A 176 -11.03 25.32 16.85
CA GLY A 176 -10.05 24.58 16.04
C GLY A 176 -8.79 24.18 16.83
N HIS A 177 -8.37 25.03 17.77
CA HIS A 177 -7.15 24.84 18.56
C HIS A 177 -7.27 23.65 19.53
N TRP A 178 -8.43 23.46 20.16
CA TRP A 178 -8.67 22.31 21.05
C TRP A 178 -8.63 20.97 20.31
N THR A 179 -9.18 20.89 19.09
CA THR A 179 -9.12 19.66 18.29
C THR A 179 -7.72 19.31 17.85
N ASP A 180 -6.87 20.32 17.63
CA ASP A 180 -5.48 20.11 17.24
C ASP A 180 -4.62 19.69 18.44
N ILE A 181 -4.79 20.32 19.62
CA ILE A 181 -4.11 19.90 20.86
C ILE A 181 -4.43 18.45 21.20
N TRP A 182 -5.72 18.08 21.22
CA TRP A 182 -6.12 16.70 21.51
C TRP A 182 -5.57 15.71 20.49
N ARG A 183 -5.56 16.07 19.20
CA ARG A 183 -4.95 15.24 18.15
C ARG A 183 -3.46 15.03 18.40
N HIS A 184 -2.72 16.07 18.78
CA HIS A 184 -1.29 15.98 19.06
C HIS A 184 -0.97 15.14 20.30
N LEU A 185 -1.71 15.33 21.40
CA LEU A 185 -1.52 14.52 22.61
C LEU A 185 -1.83 13.06 22.35
N TRP A 186 -2.91 12.78 21.61
CA TRP A 186 -3.27 11.43 21.24
C TRP A 186 -2.24 10.79 20.30
N GLN A 187 -1.72 11.54 19.31
CA GLN A 187 -0.61 11.08 18.46
C GLN A 187 0.64 10.73 19.28
N ALA A 188 1.06 11.62 20.19
CA ALA A 188 2.20 11.38 21.07
C ALA A 188 1.99 10.14 21.97
N ALA A 189 0.80 9.94 22.52
CA ALA A 189 0.48 8.79 23.35
C ALA A 189 0.58 7.47 22.56
N ASN A 190 0.08 7.46 21.32
CA ASN A 190 0.21 6.32 20.43
C ASN A 190 1.65 6.04 20.03
N GLU A 191 2.43 7.08 19.70
CA GLU A 191 3.84 6.92 19.37
C GLU A 191 4.61 6.33 20.55
N ARG A 192 4.35 6.79 21.77
CA ARG A 192 4.95 6.24 22.98
C ARG A 192 4.54 4.79 23.23
N SER A 193 3.24 4.49 23.12
CA SER A 193 2.73 3.11 23.22
C SER A 193 3.41 2.19 22.22
N TRP A 194 3.50 2.63 20.96
CA TRP A 194 4.12 1.88 19.89
C TRP A 194 5.62 1.67 20.16
N LYS A 195 6.35 2.71 20.60
CA LYS A 195 7.77 2.59 20.96
C LYS A 195 7.97 1.56 22.07
N ALA A 196 7.13 1.60 23.10
CA ALA A 196 7.19 0.68 24.22
C ALA A 196 6.95 -0.77 23.78
N GLU A 197 5.90 -1.00 22.99
CA GLU A 197 5.59 -2.30 22.39
C GLU A 197 6.74 -2.82 21.54
N TYR A 198 7.27 -1.96 20.66
CA TYR A 198 8.38 -2.31 19.78
C TYR A 198 9.63 -2.67 20.58
N MET A 199 9.98 -1.91 21.62
CA MET A 199 11.17 -2.17 22.43
C MET A 199 11.07 -3.50 23.19
N ALA A 200 9.89 -3.81 23.77
CA ALA A 200 9.65 -5.09 24.41
C ALA A 200 9.72 -6.24 23.40
N TRP A 201 9.03 -6.12 22.27
CA TRP A 201 9.07 -7.10 21.19
C TRP A 201 10.49 -7.33 20.67
N ARG A 202 11.28 -6.26 20.48
CA ARG A 202 12.66 -6.30 20.00
C ARG A 202 13.55 -7.09 20.95
N GLN A 203 13.44 -6.85 22.25
CA GLN A 203 14.23 -7.55 23.27
C GLN A 203 13.95 -9.06 23.28
N GLU A 204 12.71 -9.46 23.03
CA GLU A 204 12.30 -10.87 23.03
C GLU A 204 12.65 -11.60 21.72
N ASN A 205 12.63 -10.89 20.58
CA ASN A 205 12.62 -11.52 19.26
C ASN A 205 13.89 -11.32 18.43
N LEU A 206 14.70 -10.30 18.73
CA LEU A 206 15.95 -10.04 18.02
C LEU A 206 17.18 -10.40 18.88
N PRO A 207 18.32 -10.72 18.24
CA PRO A 207 19.58 -10.82 18.96
C PRO A 207 19.93 -9.50 19.67
N ASP A 208 20.83 -9.58 20.64
CA ASP A 208 21.32 -8.38 21.31
C ASP A 208 22.02 -7.42 20.33
N ALA A 209 22.12 -6.15 20.73
CA ALA A 209 22.65 -5.10 19.86
C ALA A 209 24.10 -5.34 19.42
N ALA A 210 24.94 -5.95 20.25
CA ALA A 210 26.33 -6.23 19.90
C ALA A 210 26.43 -7.35 18.86
N THR A 211 25.61 -8.39 19.00
CA THR A 211 25.49 -9.45 17.99
C THR A 211 25.02 -8.88 16.65
N ILE A 212 23.98 -8.04 16.64
CA ILE A 212 23.48 -7.40 15.42
C ILE A 212 24.55 -6.52 14.76
N GLU A 213 25.28 -5.72 15.54
CA GLU A 213 26.34 -4.86 15.01
C GLU A 213 27.45 -5.68 14.36
N GLN A 214 27.87 -6.77 15.02
CA GLN A 214 28.88 -7.67 14.46
C GLN A 214 28.41 -8.34 13.15
N MET A 215 27.16 -8.82 13.09
CA MET A 215 26.59 -9.39 11.87
C MET A 215 26.64 -8.40 10.70
N ARG A 216 26.33 -7.13 10.97
CA ARG A 216 26.33 -6.05 9.96
C ARG A 216 27.74 -5.69 9.54
N LEU A 217 28.70 -5.67 10.46
CA LEU A 217 30.11 -5.47 10.15
C LEU A 217 30.66 -6.59 9.24
N ASP A 218 30.39 -7.85 9.57
CA ASP A 218 30.81 -9.01 8.77
C ASP A 218 30.21 -8.97 7.36
N ALA A 219 28.93 -8.58 7.26
CA ALA A 219 28.25 -8.43 5.98
C ALA A 219 28.86 -7.31 5.11
N ARG A 220 29.24 -6.18 5.71
CA ARG A 220 29.96 -5.09 5.01
C ARG A 220 31.31 -5.57 4.47
N GLN A 221 32.06 -6.34 5.25
CA GLN A 221 33.34 -6.90 4.79
C GLN A 221 33.16 -7.85 3.62
N LYS A 222 32.14 -8.73 3.67
CA LYS A 222 31.80 -9.64 2.56
C LYS A 222 31.41 -8.87 1.30
N ALA A 223 30.57 -7.84 1.41
CA ALA A 223 30.19 -7.01 0.26
C ALA A 223 31.39 -6.24 -0.31
N GLN A 224 32.25 -5.71 0.55
CA GLN A 224 33.45 -4.96 0.14
C GLN A 224 34.41 -5.81 -0.70
N ALA A 225 34.53 -7.11 -0.39
CA ALA A 225 35.38 -8.03 -1.14
C ALA A 225 34.92 -8.27 -2.59
N LEU A 226 33.64 -7.97 -2.91
CA LEU A 226 33.06 -8.16 -4.24
C LEU A 226 33.11 -6.92 -5.13
N VAL A 227 33.36 -5.73 -4.54
CA VAL A 227 33.19 -4.43 -5.21
C VAL A 227 33.90 -4.36 -6.56
N GLU A 228 35.20 -4.64 -6.59
CA GLU A 228 36.02 -4.47 -7.80
C GLU A 228 35.64 -5.47 -8.90
N ALA A 229 35.45 -6.74 -8.53
CA ALA A 229 35.13 -7.80 -9.48
C ALA A 229 33.75 -7.58 -10.13
N VAL A 230 32.74 -7.24 -9.34
CA VAL A 230 31.39 -6.97 -9.85
C VAL A 230 31.38 -5.70 -10.71
N ARG A 231 32.01 -4.61 -10.26
CA ARG A 231 32.11 -3.37 -11.04
C ARG A 231 32.74 -3.61 -12.40
N SER A 232 33.86 -4.33 -12.41
CA SER A 232 34.57 -4.69 -13.65
C SER A 232 33.68 -5.51 -14.59
N LEU A 233 32.97 -6.52 -14.06
CA LEU A 233 32.08 -7.36 -14.86
C LEU A 233 30.91 -6.55 -15.44
N VAL A 234 30.26 -5.70 -14.64
CA VAL A 234 29.12 -4.90 -15.10
C VAL A 234 29.56 -3.83 -16.10
N GLN A 235 30.70 -3.19 -15.88
CA GLN A 235 31.27 -2.26 -16.85
C GLN A 235 31.61 -2.96 -18.16
N GLN A 236 32.14 -4.20 -18.12
CA GLN A 236 32.47 -4.97 -19.32
C GLN A 236 31.23 -5.44 -20.08
N THR A 237 30.19 -5.88 -19.38
CA THR A 237 29.01 -6.53 -19.99
C THR A 237 27.91 -5.54 -20.35
N HIS A 238 27.66 -4.56 -19.49
CA HIS A 238 26.58 -3.58 -19.65
C HIS A 238 27.09 -2.21 -20.09
N GLY A 239 28.38 -1.90 -19.88
CA GLY A 239 28.92 -0.57 -20.12
C GLY A 239 28.52 0.46 -19.06
N LEU A 240 28.05 0.00 -17.90
CA LEU A 240 27.51 0.84 -16.82
C LEU A 240 28.41 0.80 -15.57
N THR A 241 28.47 1.92 -14.85
CA THR A 241 29.17 2.01 -13.56
C THR A 241 28.20 1.84 -12.40
N LEU A 242 28.41 0.83 -11.55
CA LEU A 242 27.59 0.63 -10.36
C LEU A 242 27.95 1.60 -9.21
N PRO A 243 26.96 2.26 -8.59
CA PRO A 243 27.17 3.12 -7.44
C PRO A 243 27.46 2.32 -6.15
N ASP A 244 28.14 2.95 -5.19
CA ASP A 244 28.52 2.31 -3.91
C ASP A 244 27.31 1.76 -3.13
N HIS A 245 26.15 2.42 -3.24
CA HIS A 245 24.96 2.02 -2.50
C HIS A 245 24.40 0.65 -2.91
N VAL A 246 24.79 0.10 -4.08
CA VAL A 246 24.45 -1.28 -4.47
C VAL A 246 25.14 -2.28 -3.55
N PHE A 247 26.40 -2.03 -3.19
CA PHE A 247 27.17 -2.86 -2.27
C PHE A 247 26.74 -2.64 -0.81
N ALA A 248 26.38 -1.42 -0.45
CA ALA A 248 25.77 -1.14 0.86
C ALA A 248 24.45 -1.90 1.03
N PHE A 249 23.60 -1.94 -0.01
CA PHE A 249 22.39 -2.75 -0.01
C PHE A 249 22.70 -4.25 0.10
N TRP A 250 23.71 -4.77 -0.62
CA TRP A 250 24.08 -6.18 -0.48
C TRP A 250 24.53 -6.53 0.93
N ALA A 251 25.34 -5.68 1.55
CA ALA A 251 25.73 -5.84 2.95
C ALA A 251 24.52 -5.81 3.88
N PHE A 252 23.59 -4.89 3.67
CA PHE A 252 22.31 -4.85 4.39
C PHE A 252 21.56 -6.17 4.26
N TRP A 253 21.34 -6.67 3.04
CA TRP A 253 20.64 -7.93 2.76
C TRP A 253 21.29 -9.12 3.47
N LEU A 254 22.61 -9.26 3.38
CA LEU A 254 23.36 -10.33 4.03
C LEU A 254 23.28 -10.26 5.57
N SER A 255 23.08 -9.08 6.13
CA SER A 255 23.05 -8.86 7.58
C SER A 255 21.68 -9.08 8.23
N LEU A 256 20.61 -9.18 7.44
CA LEU A 256 19.25 -9.30 7.98
C LEU A 256 19.08 -10.56 8.83
N THR A 257 18.48 -10.38 10.00
CA THR A 257 17.93 -11.47 10.82
C THR A 257 16.80 -12.19 10.08
N PRO A 258 16.40 -13.40 10.50
CA PRO A 258 15.28 -14.11 9.85
C PRO A 258 13.99 -13.31 9.80
N ILE A 259 13.67 -12.55 10.85
CA ILE A 259 12.46 -11.72 10.92
C ILE A 259 12.55 -10.53 9.96
N GLU A 260 13.66 -9.78 10.00
CA GLU A 260 13.88 -8.67 9.08
C GLU A 260 13.85 -9.14 7.62
N ARG A 261 14.46 -10.30 7.32
CA ARG A 261 14.47 -10.90 5.98
C ARG A 261 13.08 -11.30 5.50
N GLN A 262 12.23 -11.83 6.39
CA GLN A 262 10.86 -12.17 6.06
C GLN A 262 10.07 -10.92 5.63
N GLU A 263 10.16 -9.82 6.39
CA GLU A 263 9.49 -8.57 6.00
C GLU A 263 10.11 -7.97 4.72
N MET A 264 11.44 -8.07 4.57
CA MET A 264 12.12 -7.59 3.38
C MET A 264 11.58 -8.30 2.13
N HIS A 265 11.34 -9.62 2.16
CA HIS A 265 10.76 -10.35 1.03
C HIS A 265 9.40 -9.81 0.57
N TRP A 266 8.58 -9.25 1.48
CA TRP A 266 7.31 -8.61 1.13
C TRP A 266 7.51 -7.24 0.47
N ILE A 267 8.58 -6.54 0.83
CA ILE A 267 8.93 -5.22 0.29
C ILE A 267 9.63 -5.38 -1.06
N ALA A 268 10.76 -6.08 -1.07
CA ALA A 268 11.62 -6.29 -2.22
C ALA A 268 12.61 -7.45 -1.95
N THR A 269 12.86 -8.27 -2.96
CA THR A 269 13.89 -9.32 -2.92
C THR A 269 15.00 -8.99 -3.93
N PRO A 270 16.29 -9.13 -3.56
CA PRO A 270 17.38 -8.93 -4.51
C PRO A 270 17.30 -9.92 -5.67
N CYS A 271 17.59 -9.43 -6.88
CA CYS A 271 17.65 -10.22 -8.10
C CYS A 271 18.61 -9.58 -9.11
N GLY A 272 18.57 -10.06 -10.36
CA GLY A 272 19.33 -9.48 -11.45
C GLY A 272 20.82 -9.56 -11.14
N LEU A 273 21.51 -8.41 -11.12
CA LEU A 273 22.93 -8.41 -10.83
C LEU A 273 23.28 -8.98 -9.45
N PHE A 274 22.38 -9.00 -8.46
CA PHE A 274 22.67 -9.61 -7.17
C PHE A 274 22.87 -11.13 -7.23
N ASP A 275 22.41 -11.80 -8.29
CA ASP A 275 22.73 -13.22 -8.52
C ASP A 275 24.24 -13.43 -8.72
N LEU A 276 24.95 -12.41 -9.23
CA LEU A 276 26.42 -12.42 -9.38
C LEU A 276 27.16 -12.26 -8.05
N PHE A 277 26.49 -11.79 -7.00
CA PHE A 277 27.08 -11.57 -5.67
C PHE A 277 27.00 -12.83 -4.80
N SER A 278 26.27 -13.85 -5.25
CA SER A 278 26.21 -15.14 -4.60
C SER A 278 27.55 -15.89 -4.69
N GLU A 279 27.69 -16.93 -3.86
CA GLU A 279 28.81 -17.86 -4.00
C GLU A 279 28.80 -18.47 -5.41
N GLU A 280 29.96 -18.45 -6.07
CA GLU A 280 30.12 -18.81 -7.49
C GLU A 280 29.37 -17.92 -8.51
N GLY A 281 28.77 -16.81 -8.06
CA GLY A 281 27.98 -15.89 -8.90
C GLY A 281 28.77 -15.29 -10.07
N LEU A 282 30.04 -14.94 -9.85
CA LEU A 282 30.93 -14.38 -10.87
C LEU A 282 31.30 -15.39 -11.97
N GLN A 283 31.13 -16.68 -11.72
CA GLN A 283 31.40 -17.76 -12.68
C GLN A 283 30.15 -18.11 -13.50
N ARG A 284 28.97 -17.59 -13.14
CA ARG A 284 27.72 -17.85 -13.86
C ARG A 284 27.81 -17.36 -15.29
N LYS A 285 27.39 -18.23 -16.21
CA LYS A 285 27.29 -17.93 -17.63
C LYS A 285 25.82 -17.98 -18.03
N PRO A 286 25.34 -17.04 -18.87
CA PRO A 286 24.00 -17.13 -19.40
C PRO A 286 23.82 -18.46 -20.14
N ILE A 287 22.58 -18.93 -20.20
CA ILE A 287 22.13 -19.99 -21.12
C ILE A 287 22.69 -19.68 -22.52
N PRO A 288 23.14 -20.69 -23.29
CA PRO A 288 23.69 -20.46 -24.63
C PRO A 288 22.78 -19.57 -25.48
N GLU A 289 23.40 -18.65 -26.24
CA GLU A 289 22.72 -17.64 -27.08
C GLU A 289 22.02 -16.49 -26.32
N LEU A 290 22.06 -16.47 -24.99
CA LEU A 290 21.61 -15.35 -24.18
C LEU A 290 22.79 -14.49 -23.71
N ASP A 291 22.46 -13.26 -23.34
CA ASP A 291 23.42 -12.22 -22.97
C ASP A 291 23.12 -11.73 -21.55
N HIS A 292 24.17 -11.45 -20.77
CA HIS A 292 24.06 -10.94 -19.39
C HIS A 292 23.08 -9.77 -19.24
N ARG A 293 22.97 -8.89 -20.26
CA ARG A 293 22.09 -7.71 -20.27
C ARG A 293 20.59 -8.03 -20.27
N LEU A 294 20.22 -9.29 -20.50
CA LEU A 294 18.84 -9.78 -20.46
C LEU A 294 18.41 -10.27 -19.08
N HIS A 295 19.35 -10.45 -18.15
CA HIS A 295 19.05 -11.02 -16.85
C HIS A 295 18.17 -10.07 -16.02
N TYR A 296 16.97 -10.52 -15.65
CA TYR A 296 15.91 -9.73 -15.01
C TYR A 296 15.46 -8.49 -15.81
N ARG A 297 15.67 -8.49 -17.13
CA ARG A 297 15.10 -7.48 -18.02
C ARG A 297 13.69 -7.89 -18.43
N TYR A 298 12.70 -7.18 -17.92
CA TYR A 298 11.29 -7.38 -18.25
C TYR A 298 10.96 -6.80 -19.62
N TYR A 299 9.84 -7.26 -20.21
CA TYR A 299 9.41 -6.90 -21.56
C TYR A 299 9.37 -5.37 -21.78
N ARG A 300 8.93 -4.62 -20.78
CA ARG A 300 8.80 -3.16 -20.82
C ARG A 300 10.02 -2.40 -20.33
N ASP A 301 11.05 -3.08 -19.83
CA ASP A 301 12.25 -2.42 -19.30
C ASP A 301 13.00 -1.69 -20.40
N PRO A 302 13.03 -0.35 -20.37
CA PRO A 302 13.82 0.37 -21.34
C PRO A 302 15.33 0.18 -21.04
N PRO A 303 16.21 0.49 -22.00
CA PRO A 303 17.66 0.33 -21.82
C PRO A 303 18.24 1.05 -20.60
N GLU A 304 17.66 2.18 -20.20
CA GLU A 304 18.03 2.98 -19.04
C GLU A 304 17.74 2.28 -17.71
N PHE A 305 16.79 1.34 -17.68
CA PHE A 305 16.38 0.65 -16.47
C PHE A 305 17.21 -0.63 -16.27
N LEU A 306 17.86 -0.73 -15.12
CA LEU A 306 18.62 -1.90 -14.69
C LEU A 306 17.99 -2.48 -13.42
N THR A 307 17.23 -3.55 -13.60
CA THR A 307 16.52 -4.26 -12.52
C THR A 307 17.50 -4.86 -11.51
N LEU A 308 17.26 -4.57 -10.23
CA LEU A 308 18.05 -5.09 -9.11
C LEU A 308 17.19 -5.74 -8.03
N LEU A 309 15.93 -5.35 -7.89
CA LEU A 309 15.02 -5.92 -6.91
C LEU A 309 13.69 -6.29 -7.57
N TYR A 310 13.04 -7.34 -7.12
CA TYR A 310 11.65 -7.65 -7.47
C TYR A 310 10.76 -7.64 -6.23
N GLY A 311 9.52 -7.15 -6.36
CA GLY A 311 8.54 -7.04 -5.30
C GLY A 311 7.55 -8.20 -5.24
N GLY A 312 6.61 -8.12 -4.29
CA GLY A 312 5.70 -9.20 -3.93
C GLY A 312 4.49 -9.46 -4.85
N GLY A 313 4.25 -8.66 -5.90
CA GLY A 313 3.07 -8.83 -6.77
C GLY A 313 3.15 -8.11 -8.12
N ASP A 314 2.38 -8.61 -9.10
CA ASP A 314 2.10 -8.01 -10.43
C ASP A 314 3.31 -7.57 -11.26
N GLY A 315 4.44 -8.27 -11.08
CA GLY A 315 5.68 -7.95 -11.76
C GLY A 315 6.26 -6.61 -11.28
N LEU A 316 6.00 -6.21 -10.03
CA LEU A 316 6.70 -5.12 -9.37
C LEU A 316 8.19 -5.41 -9.35
N HIS A 317 8.98 -4.44 -9.77
CA HIS A 317 10.43 -4.51 -9.66
C HIS A 317 11.03 -3.11 -9.61
N PHE A 318 12.21 -3.02 -9.01
CA PHE A 318 12.95 -1.80 -8.76
C PHE A 318 14.31 -1.89 -9.45
N GLY A 319 14.76 -0.77 -9.99
CA GLY A 319 16.00 -0.72 -10.76
C GLY A 319 16.67 0.65 -10.73
N LEU A 320 17.94 0.65 -11.11
CA LEU A 320 18.70 1.87 -11.32
C LEU A 320 18.31 2.49 -12.66
N TRP A 321 18.20 3.81 -12.71
CA TRP A 321 17.91 4.55 -13.95
C TRP A 321 19.13 5.32 -14.46
N TYR A 322 19.62 4.95 -15.64
CA TYR A 322 20.76 5.59 -16.30
C TYR A 322 20.31 6.44 -17.48
N ASP A 323 20.19 7.75 -17.28
CA ASP A 323 19.95 8.65 -18.42
C ASP A 323 21.15 8.69 -19.38
N ASP A 324 22.36 8.62 -18.83
CA ASP A 324 23.60 8.51 -19.56
C ASP A 324 24.43 7.34 -18.98
N PRO A 325 24.85 6.36 -19.79
CA PRO A 325 25.61 5.22 -19.29
C PRO A 325 27.02 5.58 -18.80
N ARG A 326 27.50 6.80 -19.10
CA ARG A 326 28.80 7.32 -18.63
C ARG A 326 28.71 7.96 -17.24
N GLU A 327 27.51 8.19 -16.74
CA GLU A 327 27.24 8.79 -15.44
C GLU A 327 26.71 7.72 -14.46
N LEU A 328 26.69 8.08 -13.17
CA LEU A 328 25.99 7.29 -12.17
C LEU A 328 24.47 7.40 -12.40
N PRO A 329 23.68 6.41 -11.94
CA PRO A 329 22.23 6.45 -12.15
C PRO A 329 21.59 7.65 -11.45
N THR A 330 20.57 8.22 -12.09
CA THR A 330 19.82 9.39 -11.61
C THR A 330 19.05 9.09 -10.32
N GLY A 331 18.65 7.83 -10.13
CA GLY A 331 17.96 7.33 -8.94
C GLY A 331 17.49 5.90 -9.09
N VAL A 332 16.67 5.48 -8.13
CA VAL A 332 15.97 4.19 -8.14
C VAL A 332 14.54 4.41 -8.59
N MET A 333 14.09 3.63 -9.56
CA MET A 333 12.73 3.66 -10.09
C MET A 333 12.07 2.31 -9.95
N TYR A 334 10.75 2.28 -10.14
CA TYR A 334 9.99 1.04 -10.12
C TYR A 334 8.72 1.14 -10.95
N TYR A 335 8.19 -0.01 -11.36
CA TYR A 335 6.86 -0.12 -11.91
C TYR A 335 6.38 -1.58 -11.86
N TRP A 336 5.12 -1.77 -12.23
CA TRP A 336 4.49 -3.09 -12.34
C TRP A 336 4.40 -3.46 -13.82
N ASN A 337 5.19 -4.45 -14.24
CA ASN A 337 5.23 -4.87 -15.64
C ASN A 337 3.84 -5.26 -16.16
N ASN A 338 3.01 -5.89 -15.33
CA ASN A 338 1.73 -6.46 -15.74
C ASN A 338 0.54 -5.49 -15.67
N ASP A 339 0.65 -4.37 -14.95
CA ASP A 339 -0.47 -3.45 -14.72
C ASP A 339 -0.52 -2.27 -15.68
N GLY A 340 0.51 -2.10 -16.52
CA GLY A 340 0.60 -0.97 -17.46
C GLY A 340 0.71 0.39 -16.78
N ILE A 341 1.04 0.41 -15.49
CA ILE A 341 1.32 1.62 -14.73
C ILE A 341 2.66 2.20 -15.25
N PRO A 342 2.74 3.52 -15.45
CA PRO A 342 4.00 4.17 -15.83
C PRO A 342 5.11 3.95 -14.80
N VAL A 343 6.34 4.20 -15.22
CA VAL A 343 7.52 4.21 -14.35
C VAL A 343 7.34 5.27 -13.26
N CYS A 344 7.49 4.85 -12.02
CA CYS A 344 7.35 5.66 -10.83
C CYS A 344 8.72 6.06 -10.26
N ASP A 345 8.78 7.30 -9.77
CA ASP A 345 9.91 7.88 -9.04
C ASP A 345 9.41 8.39 -7.68
N ASP A 346 9.79 7.69 -6.61
CA ASP A 346 9.51 8.11 -5.22
C ASP A 346 10.52 9.16 -4.71
N GLY A 347 11.54 9.50 -5.51
CA GLY A 347 12.59 10.44 -5.15
C GLY A 347 13.82 9.81 -4.49
N CYS A 348 13.94 8.50 -4.54
CA CYS A 348 15.00 7.76 -3.86
C CYS A 348 16.28 7.72 -4.71
N GLN A 349 17.40 8.12 -4.12
CA GLN A 349 18.72 8.04 -4.78
C GLN A 349 19.35 6.66 -4.64
N THR A 350 19.05 5.95 -3.56
CA THR A 350 19.68 4.67 -3.23
C THR A 350 18.64 3.57 -3.05
N LEU A 351 19.08 2.32 -3.17
CA LEU A 351 18.22 1.16 -2.93
C LEU A 351 17.70 1.14 -1.49
N LEU A 352 18.51 1.54 -0.51
CA LEU A 352 18.10 1.57 0.90
C LEU A 352 17.09 2.70 1.18
N GLN A 353 17.22 3.86 0.52
CA GLN A 353 16.18 4.89 0.55
C GLN A 353 14.86 4.38 -0.03
N GLN A 354 14.91 3.63 -1.15
CA GLN A 354 13.72 3.04 -1.75
C GLN A 354 13.07 2.01 -0.83
N VAL A 355 13.87 1.13 -0.21
CA VAL A 355 13.38 0.18 0.80
C VAL A 355 12.75 0.92 1.98
N ARG A 356 13.42 1.95 2.50
CA ARG A 356 12.86 2.77 3.59
C ARG A 356 11.52 3.36 3.18
N PHE A 357 11.41 3.94 1.99
CA PHE A 357 10.18 4.52 1.49
C PHE A 357 9.04 3.50 1.42
N GLN A 358 9.30 2.29 0.90
CA GLN A 358 8.29 1.22 0.85
C GLN A 358 7.90 0.70 2.23
N ILE A 359 8.84 0.62 3.18
CA ILE A 359 8.52 0.30 4.59
C ILE A 359 7.55 1.33 5.15
N GLU A 360 7.84 2.62 4.99
CA GLU A 360 6.99 3.67 5.57
C GLU A 360 5.63 3.76 4.88
N LYS A 361 5.57 3.51 3.56
CA LYS A 361 4.29 3.36 2.85
C LYS A 361 3.47 2.17 3.40
N ALA A 362 4.11 1.05 3.70
CA ALA A 362 3.44 -0.09 4.34
C ALA A 362 2.98 0.25 5.77
N VAL A 363 3.79 0.96 6.56
CA VAL A 363 3.41 1.43 7.90
C VAL A 363 2.22 2.38 7.83
N SER A 364 2.24 3.35 6.90
CA SER A 364 1.17 4.31 6.63
C SER A 364 -0.16 3.61 6.29
N GLN A 365 -0.12 2.50 5.53
CA GLN A 365 -1.31 1.68 5.27
C GLN A 365 -1.83 0.99 6.53
N LEU A 366 -0.94 0.54 7.42
CA LEU A 366 -1.32 -0.10 8.70
C LEU A 366 -1.81 0.91 9.75
N GLU A 367 -1.57 2.21 9.59
CA GLU A 367 -2.09 3.25 10.50
C GLU A 367 -3.62 3.31 10.49
N TYR A 368 -4.26 2.91 9.38
CA TYR A 368 -5.72 2.85 9.27
C TYR A 368 -6.34 1.67 10.01
N ASP A 369 -5.63 0.54 10.08
CA ASP A 369 -6.09 -0.73 10.70
C ASP A 369 -5.43 -0.99 12.06
N ARG A 370 -5.23 0.08 12.85
CA ARG A 370 -4.46 0.05 14.12
C ARG A 370 -4.96 -0.90 15.20
N TYR A 371 -6.20 -1.38 15.09
CA TYR A 371 -6.85 -2.26 16.07
C TYR A 371 -6.75 -3.74 15.72
N ASP A 372 -6.30 -4.06 14.51
CA ASP A 372 -6.06 -5.42 14.10
C ASP A 372 -4.72 -5.92 14.67
N ASN A 373 -4.74 -7.06 15.35
CA ASN A 373 -3.55 -7.63 15.98
C ASN A 373 -2.49 -8.00 14.93
N ASP A 374 -2.89 -8.47 13.75
CA ASP A 374 -1.97 -8.83 12.68
C ASP A 374 -1.25 -7.59 12.13
N SER A 375 -2.00 -6.48 11.98
CA SER A 375 -1.47 -5.17 11.60
C SER A 375 -0.47 -4.63 12.62
N ARG A 376 -0.76 -4.75 13.92
CA ARG A 376 0.18 -4.39 14.99
C ARG A 376 1.45 -5.24 14.99
N HIS A 377 1.30 -6.56 14.89
CA HIS A 377 2.43 -7.49 14.81
C HIS A 377 3.29 -7.22 13.56
N ARG A 378 2.67 -6.92 12.42
CA ARG A 378 3.40 -6.56 11.21
C ARG A 378 4.15 -5.23 11.39
N ARG A 379 3.52 -4.23 12.05
CA ARG A 379 4.15 -2.93 12.30
C ARG A 379 5.42 -3.03 13.13
N VAL A 380 5.45 -3.85 14.19
CA VAL A 380 6.69 -4.04 14.98
C VAL A 380 7.79 -4.75 14.19
N ARG A 381 7.45 -5.71 13.32
CA ARG A 381 8.43 -6.37 12.43
C ARG A 381 8.97 -5.42 11.36
N LEU A 382 8.11 -4.60 10.74
CA LEU A 382 8.53 -3.54 9.82
C LEU A 382 9.44 -2.52 10.50
N SER A 383 9.22 -2.25 11.79
CA SER A 383 10.07 -1.36 12.57
C SER A 383 11.47 -1.93 12.81
N ALA A 384 11.59 -3.25 13.00
CA ALA A 384 12.90 -3.91 13.02
C ALA A 384 13.65 -3.78 11.68
N LEU A 385 12.94 -4.00 10.56
CA LEU A 385 13.53 -3.81 9.24
C LEU A 385 13.94 -2.35 8.99
N ARG A 386 13.14 -1.39 9.45
CA ARG A 386 13.46 0.04 9.41
C ARG A 386 14.73 0.36 10.18
N ASP A 387 14.86 -0.11 11.42
CA ASP A 387 16.06 0.08 12.24
C ASP A 387 17.29 -0.51 11.55
N ALA A 388 17.15 -1.67 10.90
CA ALA A 388 18.21 -2.25 10.09
C ALA A 388 18.61 -1.34 8.93
N VAL A 389 17.64 -0.78 8.20
CA VAL A 389 17.93 0.19 7.13
C VAL A 389 18.64 1.41 7.70
N MET A 390 18.11 2.02 8.77
CA MET A 390 18.68 3.22 9.44
C MET A 390 20.14 3.04 9.84
N MET A 391 20.55 1.83 10.23
CA MET A 391 21.94 1.56 10.60
C MET A 391 22.89 1.44 9.40
N PHE A 392 22.37 1.33 8.17
CA PHE A 392 23.16 1.45 6.95
C PHE A 392 23.02 2.83 6.29
N GLU A 393 21.82 3.39 6.27
CA GLU A 393 21.49 4.68 5.63
C GLU A 393 20.17 5.22 6.21
N THR A 394 19.90 6.53 6.14
CA THR A 394 18.64 7.19 6.56
C THR A 394 18.44 7.39 8.05
N ALA A 395 19.49 7.22 8.88
CA ALA A 395 19.42 7.55 10.31
C ALA A 395 19.06 9.04 10.56
N GLU A 396 19.40 9.92 9.61
CA GLU A 396 19.08 11.34 9.64
C GLU A 396 17.60 11.68 9.33
N ARG A 397 16.77 10.67 9.03
CA ARG A 397 15.36 10.79 8.65
C ARG A 397 14.45 10.14 9.71
N PRO A 398 14.18 10.84 10.83
CA PRO A 398 13.45 10.27 11.96
C PRO A 398 11.96 10.09 11.70
N GLU A 399 11.40 10.72 10.66
CA GLU A 399 9.99 10.63 10.30
C GLU A 399 9.56 9.19 9.99
N MET A 400 8.29 8.88 10.24
CA MET A 400 7.72 7.55 10.07
C MET A 400 6.37 7.62 9.36
N GLY A 401 5.96 6.52 8.74
CA GLY A 401 4.67 6.36 8.09
C GLY A 401 4.39 7.46 7.07
N SER A 402 3.17 8.00 7.14
CA SER A 402 2.69 9.07 6.26
C SER A 402 3.51 10.37 6.36
N LEU A 403 4.16 10.65 7.51
CA LEU A 403 5.03 11.81 7.67
C LEU A 403 6.32 11.68 6.86
N TYR A 404 6.91 10.48 6.81
CA TYR A 404 8.09 10.20 6.00
C TYR A 404 7.77 10.37 4.51
N GLU A 405 6.65 9.80 4.05
CA GLU A 405 6.20 9.95 2.67
C GLU A 405 6.05 11.43 2.30
N LYS A 406 5.41 12.22 3.16
CA LYS A 406 5.19 13.65 2.89
C LYS A 406 6.50 14.46 2.87
N ALA A 407 7.47 14.11 3.71
CA ALA A 407 8.75 14.81 3.80
C ALA A 407 9.68 14.49 2.62
N TYR A 408 9.70 13.24 2.16
CA TYR A 408 10.73 12.74 1.25
C TYR A 408 10.24 12.34 -0.14
N LYS A 409 8.92 12.30 -0.38
CA LYS A 409 8.39 12.08 -1.73
C LYS A 409 8.64 13.32 -2.58
N GLN A 410 9.68 13.28 -3.39
CA GLN A 410 10.04 14.35 -4.31
C GLN A 410 10.39 13.75 -5.66
N GLN A 411 9.70 14.12 -6.72
CA GLN A 411 10.10 13.69 -8.07
C GLN A 411 11.49 14.27 -8.37
N ARG A 412 12.45 13.38 -8.65
CA ARG A 412 13.82 13.71 -9.04
C ARG A 412 13.99 13.81 -10.54
N LEU A 413 13.10 13.18 -11.30
CA LEU A 413 13.04 13.38 -12.72
C LEU A 413 12.70 14.85 -13.01
N GLY A 414 13.73 15.62 -13.34
CA GLY A 414 13.62 17.01 -13.75
C GLY A 414 12.89 17.16 -15.09
N ALA A 415 13.01 18.34 -15.72
CA ALA A 415 12.39 18.59 -17.01
C ALA A 415 12.87 17.58 -18.07
N ARG A 416 11.94 16.77 -18.58
CA ARG A 416 12.19 15.71 -19.57
C ARG A 416 11.22 15.81 -20.71
N ILE A 417 11.59 15.24 -21.85
CA ILE A 417 10.64 15.03 -22.94
C ILE A 417 9.73 13.87 -22.54
N ALA A 418 8.43 14.12 -22.45
CA ALA A 418 7.47 13.14 -21.97
C ALA A 418 7.38 11.93 -22.92
N THR A 419 7.22 10.74 -22.35
CA THR A 419 7.05 9.46 -23.05
C THR A 419 5.93 8.67 -22.40
N GLU A 420 5.40 7.69 -23.12
CA GLU A 420 4.30 6.82 -22.73
C GLU A 420 4.60 5.93 -21.51
N ASP A 421 5.86 5.65 -21.27
CA ASP A 421 6.33 4.97 -20.05
C ASP A 421 6.36 5.88 -18.80
N GLY A 422 6.10 7.18 -18.93
CA GLY A 422 6.02 8.17 -17.85
C GLY A 422 7.35 8.64 -17.26
N ALA A 423 8.46 7.94 -17.49
CA ALA A 423 9.78 8.40 -17.01
C ALA A 423 10.31 9.57 -17.83
N GLY A 424 9.97 9.63 -19.12
CA GLY A 424 10.52 10.63 -20.03
C GLY A 424 11.99 10.41 -20.36
N VAL A 425 12.48 11.13 -21.36
CA VAL A 425 13.88 11.08 -21.79
C VAL A 425 14.61 12.37 -21.45
N ALA A 426 15.81 12.22 -20.88
CA ALA A 426 16.70 13.33 -20.57
C ALA A 426 17.75 13.47 -21.67
N ILE A 427 17.85 14.67 -22.26
CA ILE A 427 18.81 15.00 -23.32
C ILE A 427 19.48 16.33 -22.98
N PRO A 428 20.82 16.41 -22.94
CA PRO A 428 21.52 17.66 -22.69
C PRO A 428 21.09 18.77 -23.66
N GLY A 429 20.75 19.94 -23.11
CA GLY A 429 20.32 21.10 -23.91
C GLY A 429 18.86 21.07 -24.37
N PHE A 430 18.10 20.02 -24.03
CA PHE A 430 16.66 19.97 -24.26
C PHE A 430 15.91 19.93 -22.92
N SER A 431 14.90 20.77 -22.80
CA SER A 431 13.89 20.72 -21.74
C SER A 431 12.50 20.56 -22.34
N ALA A 432 11.52 20.25 -21.49
CA ALA A 432 10.10 20.27 -21.87
C ALA A 432 9.63 21.63 -22.43
N GLU A 433 10.37 22.72 -22.15
CA GLU A 433 10.07 24.06 -22.64
C GLU A 433 10.65 24.32 -24.04
N THR A 434 11.77 23.67 -24.37
CA THR A 434 12.44 23.83 -25.67
C THR A 434 12.00 22.79 -26.69
N PHE A 435 11.40 21.69 -26.24
CA PHE A 435 10.86 20.65 -27.10
C PHE A 435 9.36 20.87 -27.30
N PRO A 436 8.82 20.71 -28.53
CA PRO A 436 7.38 20.81 -28.75
C PRO A 436 6.61 19.89 -27.79
N GLN A 437 5.54 20.40 -27.18
CA GLN A 437 4.68 19.58 -26.34
C GLN A 437 4.16 18.38 -27.15
N ARG A 438 4.38 17.18 -26.61
CA ARG A 438 3.93 15.92 -27.21
C ARG A 438 2.55 15.61 -26.66
N ASP A 439 1.59 15.37 -27.55
CA ASP A 439 0.27 14.87 -27.18
C ASP A 439 0.34 13.33 -27.07
N LEU A 440 0.62 12.86 -25.84
CA LEU A 440 0.78 11.43 -25.57
C LEU A 440 -0.49 10.62 -25.86
N GLU A 441 -1.67 11.22 -25.70
CA GLU A 441 -2.93 10.54 -26.01
C GLU A 441 -3.07 10.30 -27.52
N VAL A 442 -2.77 11.31 -28.34
CA VAL A 442 -2.75 11.17 -29.80
C VAL A 442 -1.70 10.15 -30.25
N ILE A 443 -0.49 10.19 -29.67
CA ILE A 443 0.58 9.23 -29.97
C ILE A 443 0.12 7.81 -29.64
N ARG A 444 -0.43 7.60 -28.44
CA ARG A 444 -0.93 6.30 -27.97
C ARG A 444 -2.02 5.76 -28.90
N ILE A 445 -3.03 6.58 -29.22
CA ILE A 445 -4.13 6.18 -30.11
C ILE A 445 -3.60 5.82 -31.50
N ALA A 446 -2.67 6.61 -32.04
CA ALA A 446 -2.09 6.37 -33.36
C ALA A 446 -1.27 5.07 -33.40
N ILE A 447 -0.41 4.83 -32.40
CA ILE A 447 0.40 3.60 -32.31
C ILE A 447 -0.48 2.38 -32.12
N LEU A 448 -1.40 2.40 -31.15
CA LEU A 448 -2.24 1.24 -30.86
C LEU A 448 -3.24 0.94 -31.97
N GLY A 449 -3.68 1.97 -32.70
CA GLY A 449 -4.58 1.86 -33.85
C GLY A 449 -3.89 1.58 -35.19
N ASP A 450 -2.57 1.38 -35.23
CA ASP A 450 -1.78 1.18 -36.46
C ASP A 450 -2.05 2.28 -37.51
N ALA A 451 -2.14 3.54 -37.06
CA ALA A 451 -2.42 4.66 -37.95
C ALA A 451 -1.27 4.84 -38.96
N PRO A 452 -1.56 5.04 -40.27
CA PRO A 452 -0.50 5.20 -41.29
C PRO A 452 0.51 6.31 -40.99
N ILE A 453 0.06 7.36 -40.30
CA ILE A 453 0.91 8.50 -39.90
C ILE A 453 2.08 8.11 -38.99
N VAL A 454 1.99 6.97 -38.27
CA VAL A 454 3.08 6.45 -37.44
C VAL A 454 4.33 6.19 -38.28
N GLN A 455 4.16 5.69 -39.51
CA GLN A 455 5.30 5.45 -40.40
C GLN A 455 5.98 6.75 -40.83
N ASP A 456 5.19 7.81 -41.08
CA ASP A 456 5.72 9.14 -41.41
C ASP A 456 6.51 9.71 -40.22
N TRP A 457 6.02 9.52 -38.98
CA TRP A 457 6.74 9.92 -37.77
C TRP A 457 8.05 9.15 -37.57
N ILE A 458 8.08 7.84 -37.85
CA ILE A 458 9.32 7.04 -37.80
C ILE A 458 10.36 7.60 -38.77
N VAL A 459 9.97 7.88 -40.01
CA VAL A 459 10.88 8.40 -41.05
C VAL A 459 11.42 9.76 -40.67
N ALA A 460 10.53 10.69 -40.30
CA ALA A 460 10.92 12.04 -39.91
C ALA A 460 11.86 12.05 -38.69
N ALA A 461 11.61 11.20 -37.70
CA ALA A 461 12.46 11.08 -36.52
C ALA A 461 13.86 10.55 -36.86
N LEU A 462 13.97 9.56 -37.76
CA LEU A 462 15.27 9.03 -38.22
C LEU A 462 16.04 10.07 -39.05
N GLU A 463 15.37 10.81 -39.93
CA GLU A 463 15.99 11.89 -40.71
C GLU A 463 16.53 12.99 -39.81
N ALA A 464 15.71 13.49 -38.87
CA ALA A 464 16.13 14.49 -37.89
C ALA A 464 17.32 13.98 -37.03
N CYS A 465 17.30 12.71 -36.63
CA CYS A 465 18.40 12.11 -35.88
C CYS A 465 19.71 12.08 -36.70
N ALA A 466 19.63 11.76 -37.99
CA ALA A 466 20.78 11.78 -38.90
C ALA A 466 21.35 13.20 -39.10
N GLU A 467 20.50 14.23 -38.94
CA GLU A 467 20.88 15.65 -38.95
C GLU A 467 21.40 16.15 -37.58
N GLY A 468 21.58 15.27 -36.60
CA GLY A 468 22.10 15.60 -35.28
C GLY A 468 21.04 16.07 -34.28
N GLN A 469 19.76 15.82 -34.55
CA GLN A 469 18.63 16.11 -33.65
C GLN A 469 17.98 14.80 -33.14
N PRO A 470 18.62 14.10 -32.19
CA PRO A 470 18.20 12.75 -31.78
C PRO A 470 16.95 12.69 -30.89
N ALA A 471 16.40 13.85 -30.50
CA ALA A 471 15.42 13.94 -29.44
C ALA A 471 14.09 13.23 -29.74
N GLU A 472 13.50 13.48 -30.92
CA GLU A 472 12.25 12.80 -31.31
C GLU A 472 12.49 11.31 -31.54
N ALA A 473 13.64 10.92 -32.12
CA ALA A 473 13.97 9.50 -32.29
C ALA A 473 14.07 8.76 -30.96
N LEU A 474 14.70 9.36 -29.94
CA LEU A 474 14.77 8.76 -28.61
C LEU A 474 13.38 8.65 -27.97
N ALA A 475 12.63 9.76 -27.94
CA ALA A 475 11.33 9.83 -27.28
C ALA A 475 10.30 8.90 -27.96
N PHE A 476 10.19 8.94 -29.28
CA PHE A 476 9.26 8.11 -30.03
C PHE A 476 9.70 6.63 -30.08
N GLY A 477 11.01 6.37 -30.11
CA GLY A 477 11.55 5.01 -29.96
C GLY A 477 11.16 4.37 -28.61
N ARG A 478 11.16 5.16 -27.52
CA ARG A 478 10.69 4.74 -26.19
C ARG A 478 9.17 4.47 -26.17
N ASP A 479 8.37 5.31 -26.81
CA ASP A 479 6.92 5.10 -26.90
C ASP A 479 6.57 3.81 -27.65
N LEU A 480 7.21 3.59 -28.81
CA LEU A 480 7.04 2.36 -29.59
C LEU A 480 7.55 1.13 -28.83
N HIS A 481 8.65 1.26 -28.08
CA HIS A 481 9.13 0.20 -27.19
C HIS A 481 8.05 -0.13 -26.15
N TRP A 482 7.51 0.85 -25.44
CA TRP A 482 6.52 0.62 -24.38
C TRP A 482 5.19 0.05 -24.89
N LEU A 483 4.71 0.56 -26.03
CA LEU A 483 3.41 0.23 -26.63
C LEU A 483 3.46 -0.87 -27.69
N SER A 484 4.60 -1.56 -27.87
CA SER A 484 4.75 -2.57 -28.91
C SER A 484 3.78 -3.73 -28.77
N ALA A 485 3.49 -4.17 -27.53
CA ALA A 485 2.53 -5.24 -27.22
C ALA A 485 2.71 -6.52 -28.07
N GLY A 486 3.96 -6.89 -28.37
CA GLY A 486 4.35 -8.05 -29.17
C GLY A 486 4.32 -7.84 -30.69
N ASN A 487 3.98 -6.64 -31.18
CA ASN A 487 4.00 -6.33 -32.60
C ASN A 487 5.46 -6.17 -33.10
N LEU A 488 5.91 -7.13 -33.92
CA LEU A 488 7.29 -7.20 -34.43
C LEU A 488 7.71 -5.98 -35.26
N GLU A 489 6.79 -5.36 -36.01
CA GLU A 489 7.11 -4.18 -36.81
C GLU A 489 7.36 -2.96 -35.92
N ARG A 490 6.53 -2.79 -34.88
CA ARG A 490 6.71 -1.74 -33.88
C ARG A 490 7.98 -1.96 -33.07
N GLU A 491 8.28 -3.19 -32.67
CA GLU A 491 9.52 -3.54 -31.97
C GLU A 491 10.76 -3.26 -32.83
N ALA A 492 10.73 -3.61 -34.12
CA ALA A 492 11.81 -3.33 -35.05
C ALA A 492 11.99 -1.83 -35.30
N ALA A 493 10.90 -1.06 -35.39
CA ALA A 493 10.95 0.39 -35.50
C ALA A 493 11.53 1.04 -34.24
N ALA A 494 11.07 0.61 -33.05
CA ALA A 494 11.61 1.06 -31.77
C ALA A 494 13.12 0.80 -31.68
N ALA A 495 13.57 -0.42 -32.00
CA ALA A 495 14.99 -0.78 -31.97
C ALA A 495 15.84 0.11 -32.89
N LYS A 496 15.35 0.41 -34.10
CA LYS A 496 16.05 1.30 -35.05
C LYS A 496 16.17 2.74 -34.55
N LEU A 497 15.07 3.30 -34.05
CA LEU A 497 15.03 4.66 -33.52
C LEU A 497 15.94 4.80 -32.28
N LEU A 498 15.85 3.83 -31.36
CA LEU A 498 16.67 3.79 -30.16
C LEU A 498 18.16 3.65 -30.48
N ASP A 499 18.56 2.72 -31.37
CA ASP A 499 19.96 2.56 -31.76
C ASP A 499 20.52 3.86 -32.37
N ALA A 500 19.80 4.47 -33.31
CA ALA A 500 20.21 5.72 -33.94
C ALA A 500 20.37 6.85 -32.90
N ALA A 501 19.37 7.05 -32.05
CA ALA A 501 19.35 8.13 -31.07
C ALA A 501 20.42 7.96 -29.99
N TYR A 502 20.57 6.75 -29.42
CA TYR A 502 21.60 6.50 -28.42
C TYR A 502 23.00 6.71 -28.99
N ARG A 503 23.28 6.24 -30.21
CA ARG A 503 24.58 6.46 -30.86
C ARG A 503 24.85 7.95 -31.12
N ALA A 504 23.85 8.68 -31.62
CA ALA A 504 23.96 10.12 -31.83
C ALA A 504 24.25 10.90 -30.53
N LEU A 505 23.77 10.39 -29.39
CA LEU A 505 24.04 10.94 -28.05
C LEU A 505 25.34 10.43 -27.40
N GLY A 506 26.07 9.52 -28.05
CA GLY A 506 27.26 8.88 -27.49
C GLY A 506 26.96 7.91 -26.34
N ARG A 507 25.77 7.28 -26.36
CA ARG A 507 25.26 6.33 -25.36
C ARG A 507 25.30 4.89 -25.88
N ASP A 508 26.45 4.47 -26.45
CA ASP A 508 26.59 3.16 -27.13
C ASP A 508 26.21 1.95 -26.27
N ALA A 509 26.44 2.02 -24.95
CA ALA A 509 26.03 0.98 -24.02
C ALA A 509 24.52 0.75 -24.02
N LEU A 510 23.72 1.83 -24.00
CA LEU A 510 22.26 1.75 -24.07
C LEU A 510 21.78 1.27 -25.43
N ALA A 511 22.44 1.68 -26.53
CA ALA A 511 22.17 1.15 -27.87
C ALA A 511 22.36 -0.37 -27.92
N ALA A 512 23.45 -0.87 -27.33
CA ALA A 512 23.75 -2.29 -27.30
C ALA A 512 22.77 -3.08 -26.41
N ILE A 513 22.33 -2.51 -25.29
CA ILE A 513 21.25 -3.07 -24.45
C ILE A 513 19.94 -3.13 -25.24
N ALA A 514 19.55 -2.05 -25.92
CA ALA A 514 18.34 -1.99 -26.72
C ALA A 514 18.33 -3.07 -27.80
N PHE A 515 19.46 -3.22 -28.50
CA PHE A 515 19.63 -4.24 -29.54
C PHE A 515 19.45 -5.66 -29.00
N VAL A 516 20.15 -5.99 -27.91
CA VAL A 516 20.07 -7.32 -27.29
C VAL A 516 18.67 -7.61 -26.76
N HIS A 517 18.04 -6.62 -26.11
CA HIS A 517 16.67 -6.76 -25.63
C HIS A 517 15.70 -7.02 -26.78
N PHE A 518 15.78 -6.25 -27.87
CA PHE A 518 14.96 -6.48 -29.07
C PHE A 518 15.09 -7.91 -29.62
N GLN A 519 16.31 -8.44 -29.73
CA GLN A 519 16.55 -9.80 -30.27
C GLN A 519 15.89 -10.92 -29.45
N LYS A 520 15.67 -10.70 -28.15
CA LYS A 520 15.18 -11.70 -27.20
C LYS A 520 14.06 -11.15 -26.31
N ARG A 521 13.25 -10.23 -26.84
CA ARG A 521 12.29 -9.46 -26.04
C ARG A 521 11.16 -10.31 -25.44
N SER A 522 10.78 -11.37 -26.14
CA SER A 522 9.71 -12.30 -25.77
C SER A 522 10.22 -13.51 -24.97
N LEU A 523 11.28 -13.35 -24.17
CA LEU A 523 11.77 -14.42 -23.31
C LEU A 523 10.68 -14.88 -22.34
N GLN A 524 10.53 -16.20 -22.19
CA GLN A 524 9.57 -16.79 -21.24
C GLN A 524 10.00 -16.62 -19.78
N SER A 525 11.30 -16.45 -19.55
CA SER A 525 11.90 -16.24 -18.23
C SER A 525 12.93 -15.13 -18.33
N VAL A 526 12.88 -14.21 -17.38
CA VAL A 526 13.90 -13.17 -17.21
C VAL A 526 15.12 -13.67 -16.43
N ASN A 527 15.02 -14.83 -15.76
CA ASN A 527 16.19 -15.55 -15.28
C ASN A 527 16.81 -16.32 -16.46
N ILE A 528 18.09 -16.06 -16.72
CA ILE A 528 18.83 -16.55 -17.89
C ILE A 528 20.07 -17.36 -17.51
N TYR A 529 20.26 -17.68 -16.23
CA TYR A 529 21.38 -18.47 -15.73
C TYR A 529 21.01 -19.93 -15.51
#